data_AF-A0AAI8TPK1-F1
#
_entry.id   AF-A0AAI8TPK1-F1
#
_cell.length_a   1.000
_cell.length_b   1.000
_cell.length_c   1.000
_cell.angle_alpha   90.00
_cell.angle_beta   90.00
_cell.angle_gamma   90.00
#
_symmetry.space_group_name_H-M   'P 1'
#
loop_
_entity.id
_entity.type
_entity.pdbx_description
1 polymer ?
#
loop_
_entity_poly.entity_id
_entity_poly.type
_entity_poly.pdbx_seq_one_letter_code
_entity_poly.pdbx_strand_id
1 'polypeptide(L)'
;MSRNECLCIVCVDYGNRDRYDDSDRKLIADVHRHGHHCVGIGPTTPDEPPPYAFTAGLWHTHRQPELAIYGVGEFDLMAAVLNQIVDRAQACGHRLAPHDRFSGVMGLRDVDADDYWVKLMPIHPSWHQSQFGISLFFNGVNTVDFLQVVWPDGAGRYPGEPGFDAYFADRQPLMWLPVADHPPSVWVRDDMRSVDDAILNTDKGFRKVGAWGTGPFDNDTAGDWANDFDDIAPGARLAFLERTFEQVRGADVLDNRECEEVVAAAAVVAALMPGGPVIDTSMGPESLEGDQEFEVSEDLRILAVAALREVARPDSEWAQLWAESGGEPEVQSVVTQLITDLEPYGDWAPFRTLEEALPAHLRDAAVALEVLRGVVEFEAVQAFTVERFVRQRDWGRALYQEVAVIDGDRLILWMGDDVRAEETGLPLFESELRVIPMSWLYDVSLDERYRTEAGRRVLHSVELRLYVGINDYAKRIRGSKKTELYPEQLTFTKSEGDGGSEQMVRLIEFGRTASKLVR
;
A
#
# COMPACT_ATOMS: atom_id res chain seq x y z
N MET A 1 4.37 -0.88 30.40
CA MET A 1 5.32 -2.01 30.50
C MET A 1 6.69 -1.48 30.88
N SER A 2 7.43 -2.16 31.76
CA SER A 2 8.74 -1.67 32.22
C SER A 2 9.78 -1.80 31.09
N ARG A 3 10.68 -0.83 30.95
CA ARG A 3 11.72 -0.76 29.90
C ARG A 3 12.77 -1.89 29.96
N ASN A 4 12.55 -2.92 30.79
CA ASN A 4 13.53 -3.96 31.14
C ASN A 4 13.10 -5.41 30.87
N GLU A 5 11.82 -5.65 30.55
CA GLU A 5 11.35 -7.00 30.20
C GLU A 5 11.83 -7.37 28.79
N CYS A 6 12.37 -8.57 28.63
CA CYS A 6 12.79 -9.10 27.34
C CYS A 6 11.64 -9.88 26.72
N LEU A 7 11.26 -9.53 25.50
CA LEU A 7 10.16 -10.14 24.75
C LEU A 7 10.68 -10.95 23.54
N CYS A 8 11.87 -11.55 23.66
CA CYS A 8 12.43 -12.42 22.62
C CYS A 8 11.74 -13.79 22.62
N ILE A 9 11.96 -14.58 21.58
CA ILE A 9 11.38 -15.93 21.42
C ILE A 9 11.77 -16.90 22.55
N VAL A 10 12.86 -16.60 23.28
CA VAL A 10 13.28 -17.36 24.47
C VAL A 10 12.44 -16.98 25.70
N CYS A 11 12.13 -15.71 25.88
CA CYS A 11 11.46 -15.20 27.08
C CYS A 11 9.93 -15.30 27.01
N VAL A 12 9.37 -15.19 25.81
CA VAL A 12 7.93 -15.26 25.56
C VAL A 12 7.64 -16.47 24.70
N ASP A 13 6.61 -17.22 25.08
CA ASP A 13 6.07 -18.26 24.21
C ASP A 13 5.00 -17.63 23.32
N TYR A 14 5.30 -17.53 22.04
CA TYR A 14 4.39 -17.00 21.02
C TYR A 14 3.47 -18.09 20.45
N GLY A 15 3.39 -19.26 21.07
CA GLY A 15 2.52 -20.36 20.64
C GLY A 15 3.04 -21.14 19.43
N ASN A 16 4.25 -20.81 18.95
CA ASN A 16 4.86 -21.39 17.76
C ASN A 16 6.15 -22.20 18.03
N ARG A 17 6.52 -22.42 19.30
CA ARG A 17 7.77 -23.11 19.67
C ARG A 17 7.89 -24.53 19.12
N ASP A 18 6.75 -25.21 18.96
CA ASP A 18 6.71 -26.56 18.39
C ASP A 18 7.07 -26.59 16.89
N ARG A 19 7.01 -25.43 16.22
CA ARG A 19 7.35 -25.26 14.79
C ARG A 19 8.82 -24.89 14.56
N TYR A 20 9.62 -24.65 15.61
CA TYR A 20 11.03 -24.28 15.47
C TYR A 20 11.85 -25.41 14.88
N ASP A 21 12.56 -25.09 13.80
CA ASP A 21 13.44 -26.01 13.10
C ASP A 21 14.79 -26.19 13.83
N ASP A 22 15.69 -26.99 13.26
CA ASP A 22 17.01 -27.24 13.87
C ASP A 22 17.90 -25.97 13.92
N SER A 23 17.70 -25.03 12.99
CA SER A 23 18.42 -23.76 12.93
C SER A 23 17.97 -22.82 14.04
N ASP A 24 16.66 -22.70 14.27
CA ASP A 24 16.05 -21.91 15.35
C ASP A 24 16.49 -22.44 16.73
N ARG A 25 16.47 -23.77 16.90
CA ARG A 25 16.91 -24.41 18.13
C ARG A 25 18.39 -24.18 18.38
N LYS A 26 19.22 -24.21 17.33
CA LYS A 26 20.65 -23.90 17.43
C LYS A 26 20.88 -22.44 17.80
N LEU A 27 20.18 -21.51 17.16
CA LEU A 27 20.21 -20.08 17.48
C LEU A 27 19.92 -19.84 18.97
N ILE A 28 18.82 -20.41 19.48
CA ILE A 28 18.46 -20.32 20.90
C ILE A 28 19.53 -20.94 21.81
N ALA A 29 20.04 -22.11 21.44
CA ALA A 29 21.08 -22.80 22.21
C ALA A 29 22.39 -22.00 22.27
N ASP A 30 22.79 -21.37 21.16
CA ASP A 30 23.99 -20.55 21.08
C ASP A 30 23.83 -19.26 21.89
N VAL A 31 22.66 -18.60 21.84
CA VAL A 31 22.39 -17.43 22.69
C VAL A 31 22.44 -17.82 24.17
N HIS A 32 21.87 -18.95 24.57
CA HIS A 32 21.98 -19.43 25.96
C HIS A 32 23.41 -19.73 26.39
N ARG A 33 24.22 -20.27 25.49
CA ARG A 33 25.58 -20.74 25.82
C ARG A 33 26.62 -19.62 25.78
N HIS A 34 26.48 -18.71 24.83
CA HIS A 34 27.50 -17.71 24.48
C HIS A 34 27.04 -16.27 24.72
N GLY A 35 25.75 -16.06 24.97
CA GLY A 35 25.14 -14.74 25.16
C GLY A 35 24.57 -14.13 23.89
N HIS A 36 25.04 -14.58 22.73
CA HIS A 36 24.53 -14.22 21.41
C HIS A 36 24.92 -15.29 20.39
N HIS A 37 24.27 -15.25 19.23
CA HIS A 37 24.61 -16.05 18.07
C HIS A 37 25.11 -15.15 16.93
N CYS A 38 26.15 -15.56 16.22
CA CYS A 38 26.63 -14.86 15.02
C CYS A 38 26.06 -15.53 13.78
N VAL A 39 25.25 -14.79 13.02
CA VAL A 39 24.66 -15.22 11.75
C VAL A 39 25.58 -14.74 10.62
N GLY A 40 25.95 -15.63 9.70
CA GLY A 40 26.71 -15.29 8.50
C GLY A 40 25.85 -15.43 7.25
N ILE A 41 25.80 -14.38 6.43
CA ILE A 41 25.11 -14.35 5.14
C ILE A 41 26.15 -14.12 4.04
N GLY A 42 26.16 -14.97 3.02
CA GLY A 42 27.17 -14.94 1.97
C GLY A 42 26.61 -15.21 0.60
N PRO A 43 27.36 -14.86 -0.45
CA PRO A 43 26.91 -14.99 -1.81
C PRO A 43 26.71 -16.47 -2.18
N THR A 44 25.55 -16.79 -2.72
CA THR A 44 25.24 -18.07 -3.36
C THR A 44 25.64 -18.07 -4.84
N THR A 45 25.74 -16.89 -5.44
CA THR A 45 26.19 -16.66 -6.82
C THR A 45 27.23 -15.54 -6.90
N PRO A 46 28.08 -15.48 -7.96
CA PRO A 46 29.16 -14.50 -8.06
C PRO A 46 28.72 -13.03 -8.18
N ASP A 47 27.45 -12.79 -8.51
CA ASP A 47 26.81 -11.49 -8.69
C ASP A 47 26.16 -10.95 -7.41
N GLU A 48 26.09 -11.76 -6.35
CA GLU A 48 25.59 -11.31 -5.04
C GLU A 48 26.61 -10.46 -4.27
N PRO A 49 26.15 -9.63 -3.32
CA PRO A 49 27.03 -8.77 -2.52
C PRO A 49 28.06 -9.59 -1.72
N PRO A 50 29.18 -8.94 -1.29
CA PRO A 50 30.13 -9.56 -0.38
C PRO A 50 29.44 -10.16 0.88
N PRO A 51 30.04 -11.16 1.53
CA PRO A 51 29.47 -11.73 2.74
C PRO A 51 29.40 -10.70 3.87
N TYR A 52 28.46 -10.89 4.79
CA TYR A 52 28.33 -10.11 6.01
C TYR A 52 27.91 -11.00 7.18
N ALA A 53 28.12 -10.52 8.40
CA ALA A 53 27.67 -11.22 9.60
C ALA A 53 27.06 -10.25 10.60
N PHE A 54 26.11 -10.74 11.39
CA PHE A 54 25.46 -9.96 12.43
C PHE A 54 25.14 -10.82 13.67
N THR A 55 24.88 -10.16 14.79
CA THR A 55 24.52 -10.82 16.04
C THR A 55 23.00 -10.92 16.23
N ALA A 56 22.59 -11.95 16.95
CA ALA A 56 21.25 -12.10 17.51
C ALA A 56 21.35 -12.48 18.98
N GLY A 57 20.62 -11.78 19.84
CA GLY A 57 20.50 -12.08 21.27
C GLY A 57 21.34 -11.21 22.20
N LEU A 58 22.10 -10.24 21.68
CA LEU A 58 22.85 -9.30 22.53
C LEU A 58 21.91 -8.45 23.40
N TRP A 59 20.75 -8.07 22.87
CA TRP A 59 19.75 -7.39 23.68
C TRP A 59 19.22 -8.30 24.79
N HIS A 60 18.91 -9.56 24.49
CA HIS A 60 18.40 -10.55 25.44
C HIS A 60 19.35 -10.75 26.63
N THR A 61 20.63 -11.04 26.36
CA THR A 61 21.60 -11.41 27.39
C THR A 61 22.23 -10.20 28.06
N HIS A 62 22.60 -9.20 27.27
CA HIS A 62 23.49 -8.13 27.72
C HIS A 62 22.88 -6.72 27.65
N ARG A 63 21.64 -6.59 27.13
CA ARG A 63 20.99 -5.29 26.85
C ARG A 63 21.85 -4.37 25.98
N GLN A 64 22.63 -4.98 25.10
CA GLN A 64 23.46 -4.30 24.12
C GLN A 64 22.71 -4.18 22.78
N PRO A 65 23.04 -3.17 21.95
CA PRO A 65 22.70 -3.18 20.54
C PRO A 65 23.20 -4.44 19.83
N GLU A 66 22.50 -4.87 18.78
CA GLU A 66 23.04 -5.88 17.88
C GLU A 66 24.13 -5.27 17.00
N LEU A 67 25.10 -6.09 16.60
CA LEU A 67 26.24 -5.68 15.79
C LEU A 67 26.18 -6.32 14.41
N ALA A 68 26.62 -5.61 13.37
CA ALA A 68 26.79 -6.17 12.03
C ALA A 68 28.11 -5.72 11.38
N ILE A 69 28.77 -6.58 10.61
CA ILE A 69 30.02 -6.30 9.90
C ILE A 69 29.94 -6.83 8.46
N TYR A 70 30.52 -6.10 7.50
CA TYR A 70 30.30 -6.32 6.07
C TYR A 70 31.61 -6.44 5.29
N GLY A 71 31.62 -7.39 4.34
CA GLY A 71 32.54 -7.54 3.22
C GLY A 71 34.04 -7.62 3.53
N VAL A 72 34.38 -8.15 4.70
CA VAL A 72 35.76 -8.42 5.11
C VAL A 72 36.00 -9.87 5.52
N GLY A 73 36.95 -10.51 4.85
CA GLY A 73 37.38 -11.88 5.13
C GLY A 73 36.26 -12.92 5.05
N GLU A 74 36.47 -14.03 5.73
CA GLU A 74 35.51 -15.14 5.89
C GLU A 74 34.67 -14.95 7.16
N PHE A 75 33.56 -15.69 7.30
CA PHE A 75 32.67 -15.60 8.45
C PHE A 75 33.37 -15.77 9.81
N ASP A 76 34.38 -16.62 9.89
CA ASP A 76 35.15 -16.82 11.12
C ASP A 76 35.84 -15.53 11.60
N LEU A 77 36.34 -14.71 10.66
CA LEU A 77 36.94 -13.42 10.99
C LEU A 77 35.86 -12.46 11.47
N MET A 78 34.75 -12.34 10.74
CA MET A 78 33.65 -11.45 11.10
C MET A 78 33.10 -11.77 12.50
N ALA A 79 32.82 -13.05 12.77
CA ALA A 79 32.37 -13.52 14.07
C ALA A 79 33.41 -13.24 15.17
N ALA A 80 34.71 -13.44 14.90
CA ALA A 80 35.77 -13.12 15.84
C ALA A 80 35.82 -11.62 16.17
N VAL A 81 35.61 -10.73 15.19
CA VAL A 81 35.54 -9.27 15.43
C VAL A 81 34.33 -8.92 16.29
N LEU A 82 33.14 -9.41 15.94
CA LEU A 82 31.91 -9.16 16.70
C LEU A 82 32.06 -9.63 18.16
N ASN A 83 32.54 -10.85 18.37
CA ASN A 83 32.77 -11.41 19.69
C ASN A 83 33.77 -10.59 20.50
N GLN A 84 34.90 -10.17 19.92
CA GLN A 84 35.87 -9.36 20.64
C GLN A 84 35.34 -7.98 21.05
N ILE A 85 34.53 -7.34 20.21
CA ILE A 85 33.88 -6.06 20.56
C ILE A 85 32.92 -6.27 21.73
N VAL A 86 32.10 -7.32 21.67
CA VAL A 86 31.16 -7.69 22.75
C VAL A 86 31.92 -7.99 24.05
N ASP A 87 32.93 -8.85 24.01
CA ASP A 87 33.73 -9.24 25.18
C ASP A 87 34.38 -8.02 25.86
N ARG A 88 34.94 -7.10 25.07
CA ARG A 88 35.55 -5.86 25.59
C ARG A 88 34.52 -4.95 26.22
N ALA A 89 33.36 -4.77 25.59
CA ALA A 89 32.27 -3.96 26.13
C ALA A 89 31.73 -4.55 27.44
N GLN A 90 31.58 -5.88 27.52
CA GLN A 90 31.16 -6.57 28.73
C GLN A 90 32.22 -6.46 29.85
N ALA A 91 33.50 -6.64 29.53
CA ALA A 91 34.59 -6.59 30.51
C ALA A 91 34.69 -5.22 31.23
N CYS A 92 34.32 -4.13 30.56
CA CYS A 92 34.30 -2.79 31.15
C CYS A 92 32.90 -2.28 31.54
N GLY A 93 31.84 -3.08 31.35
CA GLY A 93 30.46 -2.68 31.64
C GLY A 93 29.97 -1.51 30.78
N HIS A 94 30.49 -1.36 29.56
CA HIS A 94 30.19 -0.26 28.65
C HIS A 94 29.05 -0.64 27.70
N ARG A 95 28.01 0.21 27.59
CA ARG A 95 26.98 0.03 26.55
C ARG A 95 27.52 0.56 25.24
N LEU A 96 27.55 -0.30 24.22
CA LEU A 96 28.00 0.06 22.89
C LEU A 96 27.16 1.22 22.34
N ALA A 97 27.83 2.22 21.78
CA ALA A 97 27.22 3.43 21.27
C ALA A 97 27.79 3.80 19.89
N PRO A 98 27.03 4.56 19.08
CA PRO A 98 27.56 5.16 17.87
C PRO A 98 28.87 5.90 18.11
N HIS A 99 29.81 5.68 17.20
CA HIS A 99 31.16 6.26 17.17
C HIS A 99 32.17 5.71 18.18
N ASP A 100 31.81 4.71 18.98
CA ASP A 100 32.79 3.92 19.71
C ASP A 100 33.83 3.32 18.76
N ARG A 101 35.08 3.21 19.22
CA ARG A 101 36.21 2.74 18.41
C ARG A 101 36.97 1.62 19.10
N PHE A 102 37.43 0.66 18.31
CA PHE A 102 38.18 -0.51 18.79
C PHE A 102 39.37 -0.78 17.86
N SER A 103 40.58 -0.88 18.41
CA SER A 103 41.76 -1.37 17.70
C SER A 103 42.13 -2.79 18.12
N GLY A 104 42.93 -3.48 17.32
CA GLY A 104 43.37 -4.85 17.61
C GLY A 104 42.24 -5.91 17.63
N VAL A 105 41.06 -5.60 17.08
CA VAL A 105 39.98 -6.57 16.86
C VAL A 105 40.04 -7.19 15.46
N MET A 106 40.62 -6.45 14.51
CA MET A 106 41.01 -6.89 13.17
C MET A 106 42.23 -6.08 12.72
N GLY A 107 42.84 -6.47 11.60
CA GLY A 107 43.97 -5.73 11.03
C GLY A 107 44.03 -5.87 9.51
N LEU A 108 44.74 -4.94 8.89
CA LEU A 108 45.09 -4.98 7.48
C LEU A 108 46.58 -5.32 7.34
N ARG A 109 46.94 -6.10 6.31
CA ARG A 109 48.33 -6.39 6.01
C ARG A 109 49.11 -5.08 5.85
N ASP A 110 50.28 -5.01 6.48
CA ASP A 110 51.18 -3.85 6.49
C ASP A 110 50.68 -2.63 7.28
N VAL A 111 49.67 -2.81 8.15
CA VAL A 111 49.25 -1.85 9.19
C VAL A 111 49.43 -2.51 10.57
N ASP A 112 49.95 -1.78 11.56
CA ASP A 112 50.04 -2.28 12.93
C ASP A 112 48.61 -2.51 13.47
N ALA A 113 48.39 -3.64 14.15
CA ALA A 113 47.07 -4.02 14.63
C ALA A 113 46.52 -3.01 15.66
N ASP A 114 47.40 -2.35 16.42
CA ASP A 114 47.03 -1.32 17.38
C ASP A 114 46.67 0.03 16.71
N ASP A 115 47.10 0.21 15.46
CA ASP A 115 46.82 1.40 14.64
C ASP A 115 45.62 1.20 13.69
N TYR A 116 45.03 0.01 13.63
CA TYR A 116 43.85 -0.28 12.80
C TYR A 116 42.56 -0.22 13.62
N TRP A 117 41.84 0.91 13.51
CA TRP A 117 40.67 1.20 14.34
C TRP A 117 39.35 0.98 13.59
N VAL A 118 38.55 0.02 14.02
CA VAL A 118 37.14 -0.04 13.61
C VAL A 118 36.31 0.95 14.41
N LYS A 119 35.19 1.38 13.84
CA LYS A 119 34.26 2.33 14.46
C LYS A 119 32.84 1.81 14.36
N LEU A 120 32.04 2.04 15.39
CA LEU A 120 30.60 1.77 15.34
C LEU A 120 29.85 2.92 14.68
N MET A 121 28.95 2.59 13.77
CA MET A 121 28.00 3.52 13.17
C MET A 121 26.58 3.01 13.40
N PRO A 122 25.58 3.89 13.57
CA PRO A 122 24.20 3.45 13.66
C PRO A 122 23.79 2.79 12.34
N ILE A 123 22.96 1.76 12.43
CA ILE A 123 22.26 1.23 11.26
C ILE A 123 20.86 1.87 11.24
N HIS A 124 20.53 2.46 10.10
CA HIS A 124 19.23 3.09 9.89
C HIS A 124 18.14 2.01 9.80
N PRO A 125 16.94 2.21 10.37
CA PRO A 125 15.95 1.15 10.44
C PRO A 125 15.42 0.65 9.09
N SER A 126 15.53 1.46 8.01
CA SER A 126 15.20 1.05 6.63
C SER A 126 15.98 -0.19 6.17
N TRP A 127 17.10 -0.54 6.82
CA TRP A 127 17.89 -1.73 6.50
C TRP A 127 17.46 -2.97 7.27
N HIS A 128 16.66 -2.85 8.33
CA HIS A 128 16.47 -3.94 9.28
C HIS A 128 15.80 -5.16 8.66
N GLN A 129 14.65 -4.96 7.99
CA GLN A 129 13.86 -6.05 7.42
C GLN A 129 14.61 -6.82 6.33
N SER A 130 15.36 -6.11 5.48
CA SER A 130 16.09 -6.74 4.37
C SER A 130 17.38 -7.45 4.80
N GLN A 131 17.99 -7.06 5.92
CA GLN A 131 19.32 -7.56 6.31
C GLN A 131 19.34 -8.42 7.57
N PHE A 132 18.38 -8.28 8.49
CA PHE A 132 18.48 -8.84 9.84
C PHE A 132 17.32 -9.76 10.22
N GLY A 133 16.64 -10.39 9.25
CA GLY A 133 15.47 -11.25 9.49
C GLY A 133 15.64 -12.24 10.65
N ILE A 134 16.77 -12.96 10.73
CA ILE A 134 17.04 -13.92 11.83
C ILE A 134 17.20 -13.22 13.19
N SER A 135 17.83 -12.04 13.24
CA SER A 135 18.00 -11.29 14.49
C SER A 135 16.69 -10.63 14.95
N LEU A 136 15.88 -10.14 14.00
CA LEU A 136 14.54 -9.64 14.26
C LEU A 136 13.62 -10.75 14.77
N PHE A 137 13.63 -11.91 14.10
CA PHE A 137 12.94 -13.12 14.55
C PHE A 137 13.32 -13.48 15.98
N PHE A 138 14.61 -13.57 16.30
CA PHE A 138 15.06 -13.88 17.67
C PHE A 138 14.55 -12.85 18.68
N ASN A 139 14.75 -11.57 18.38
CA ASN A 139 14.42 -10.48 19.30
C ASN A 139 12.91 -10.29 19.47
N GLY A 140 12.07 -10.90 18.63
CA GLY A 140 10.62 -10.79 18.70
C GLY A 140 10.20 -9.33 18.68
N VAL A 141 9.36 -8.91 19.62
CA VAL A 141 8.88 -7.51 19.70
C VAL A 141 9.82 -6.56 20.43
N ASN A 142 11.03 -6.99 20.83
CA ASN A 142 11.99 -6.07 21.44
C ASN A 142 12.41 -4.98 20.45
N THR A 143 12.40 -3.72 20.88
CA THR A 143 13.03 -2.62 20.14
C THR A 143 14.53 -2.66 20.37
N VAL A 144 15.28 -3.08 19.35
CA VAL A 144 16.74 -3.24 19.44
C VAL A 144 17.45 -2.32 18.46
N ASP A 145 18.43 -1.59 18.97
CA ASP A 145 19.33 -0.78 18.15
C ASP A 145 20.32 -1.71 17.42
N PHE A 146 20.65 -1.39 16.17
CA PHE A 146 21.69 -2.08 15.40
C PHE A 146 22.86 -1.13 15.14
N LEU A 147 24.10 -1.61 15.33
CA LEU A 147 25.32 -0.87 15.05
C LEU A 147 26.18 -1.61 14.03
N GLN A 148 26.59 -0.91 12.98
CA GLN A 148 27.55 -1.39 12.00
C GLN A 148 28.97 -1.23 12.54
N VAL A 149 29.77 -2.28 12.47
CA VAL A 149 31.22 -2.25 12.64
C VAL A 149 31.84 -1.84 11.31
N VAL A 150 32.25 -0.57 11.22
CA VAL A 150 32.86 0.03 10.02
C VAL A 150 34.38 -0.05 10.13
N TRP A 151 35.03 -0.56 9.10
CA TRP A 151 36.49 -0.73 9.06
C TRP A 151 37.14 0.25 8.06
N PRO A 152 38.34 0.79 8.35
CA PRO A 152 38.99 1.80 7.52
C PRO A 152 39.87 1.20 6.40
N ASP A 153 40.32 2.04 5.47
CA ASP A 153 41.40 1.69 4.53
C ASP A 153 42.78 1.65 5.23
N GLY A 154 43.83 1.31 4.48
CA GLY A 154 45.20 1.23 5.03
C GLY A 154 45.79 2.56 5.52
N ALA A 155 45.14 3.69 5.24
CA ALA A 155 45.51 5.01 5.75
C ALA A 155 44.62 5.46 6.93
N GLY A 156 43.75 4.58 7.44
CA GLY A 156 42.87 4.87 8.57
C GLY A 156 41.64 5.72 8.22
N ARG A 157 41.28 5.82 6.94
CA ARG A 157 40.10 6.57 6.47
C ARG A 157 38.90 5.63 6.34
N TYR A 158 37.70 6.13 6.59
CA TYR A 158 36.46 5.34 6.53
C TYR A 158 35.67 5.58 5.23
N PRO A 159 34.77 4.66 4.84
CA PRO A 159 33.86 4.88 3.70
C PRO A 159 33.13 6.23 3.79
N GLY A 160 33.14 6.97 2.68
CA GLY A 160 32.57 8.32 2.58
C GLY A 160 33.51 9.46 2.96
N GLU A 161 34.69 9.18 3.55
CA GLU A 161 35.68 10.22 3.85
C GLU A 161 36.51 10.61 2.61
N PRO A 162 36.88 11.90 2.46
CA PRO A 162 37.73 12.34 1.36
C PRO A 162 39.05 11.56 1.30
N GLY A 163 39.29 10.93 0.14
CA GLY A 163 40.49 10.16 -0.12
C GLY A 163 40.44 8.69 0.33
N PHE A 164 39.32 8.19 0.84
CA PHE A 164 39.12 6.76 1.07
C PHE A 164 39.48 5.94 -0.17
N ASP A 165 40.24 4.85 0.01
CA ASP A 165 40.69 4.02 -1.10
C ASP A 165 39.51 3.37 -1.84
N ALA A 166 39.38 3.72 -3.12
CA ALA A 166 38.30 3.28 -3.99
C ALA A 166 38.26 1.75 -4.18
N TYR A 167 39.36 1.04 -3.94
CA TYR A 167 39.38 -0.43 -3.96
C TYR A 167 38.41 -1.04 -2.93
N PHE A 168 38.15 -0.34 -1.83
CA PHE A 168 37.26 -0.80 -0.75
C PHE A 168 35.85 -0.17 -0.79
N ALA A 169 35.56 0.71 -1.76
CA ALA A 169 34.32 1.53 -1.76
C ALA A 169 33.04 0.70 -1.74
N ASP A 170 32.99 -0.43 -2.47
CA ASP A 170 31.81 -1.30 -2.55
C ASP A 170 31.86 -2.51 -1.60
N ARG A 171 32.86 -2.55 -0.69
CA ARG A 171 33.02 -3.68 0.23
C ARG A 171 32.11 -3.60 1.45
N GLN A 172 31.63 -2.42 1.82
CA GLN A 172 30.72 -2.26 2.95
C GLN A 172 29.71 -1.13 2.69
N PRO A 173 28.43 -1.31 3.05
CA PRO A 173 27.41 -0.28 2.87
C PRO A 173 27.54 0.85 3.90
N LEU A 174 26.97 2.02 3.58
CA LEU A 174 26.83 3.17 4.49
C LEU A 174 25.50 3.07 5.24
N MET A 175 25.40 2.11 6.17
CA MET A 175 24.12 1.73 6.78
C MET A 175 23.50 2.83 7.65
N TRP A 176 24.25 3.87 8.00
CA TRP A 176 23.75 5.04 8.73
C TRP A 176 22.91 5.99 7.86
N LEU A 177 22.95 5.81 6.53
CA LEU A 177 22.06 6.49 5.61
C LEU A 177 20.77 5.67 5.44
N PRO A 178 19.61 6.31 5.26
CA PRO A 178 18.43 5.64 4.71
C PRO A 178 18.76 4.91 3.41
N VAL A 179 18.06 3.80 3.12
CA VAL A 179 18.26 3.04 1.88
C VAL A 179 18.01 3.91 0.64
N ALA A 180 17.01 4.80 0.68
CA ALA A 180 16.70 5.74 -0.38
C ALA A 180 17.85 6.73 -0.67
N ASP A 181 18.54 7.16 0.37
CA ASP A 181 19.66 8.10 0.29
C ASP A 181 21.02 7.42 0.03
N HIS A 182 21.05 6.08 0.07
CA HIS A 182 22.29 5.35 -0.10
C HIS A 182 22.79 5.45 -1.55
N PRO A 183 24.06 5.83 -1.78
CA PRO A 183 24.65 5.88 -3.12
C PRO A 183 24.48 4.55 -3.87
N PRO A 184 24.33 4.53 -5.20
CA PRO A 184 24.29 3.28 -5.96
C PRO A 184 25.49 2.40 -5.62
N SER A 185 25.23 1.17 -5.20
CA SER A 185 26.25 0.18 -4.85
C SER A 185 25.69 -1.23 -4.98
N VAL A 186 26.55 -2.24 -4.88
CA VAL A 186 26.14 -3.66 -4.88
C VAL A 186 25.20 -4.01 -3.71
N TRP A 187 25.11 -3.16 -2.68
CA TRP A 187 24.31 -3.39 -1.48
C TRP A 187 22.87 -2.88 -1.58
N VAL A 188 22.55 -2.08 -2.61
CA VAL A 188 21.22 -1.49 -2.80
C VAL A 188 20.64 -1.99 -4.11
N ARG A 189 19.63 -2.86 -4.01
CA ARG A 189 18.87 -3.35 -5.15
C ARG A 189 17.71 -2.38 -5.45
N ASP A 190 17.21 -2.37 -6.69
CA ASP A 190 16.17 -1.42 -7.11
C ASP A 190 14.84 -1.57 -6.33
N ASP A 191 14.51 -2.80 -5.92
CA ASP A 191 13.37 -3.14 -5.06
C ASP A 191 13.52 -2.65 -3.61
N MET A 192 14.75 -2.44 -3.14
CA MET A 192 14.99 -1.86 -1.81
C MET A 192 14.73 -0.35 -1.77
N ARG A 193 14.78 0.33 -2.93
CA ARG A 193 14.57 1.79 -3.04
C ARG A 193 13.10 2.19 -3.17
N SER A 194 12.21 1.25 -3.44
CA SER A 194 10.76 1.46 -3.48
C SER A 194 10.08 1.33 -2.11
N VAL A 195 10.84 1.14 -1.04
CA VAL A 195 10.33 1.20 0.33
C VAL A 195 10.23 2.68 0.72
N ASP A 196 9.07 3.27 0.46
CA ASP A 196 8.76 4.67 0.79
C ASP A 196 8.98 4.98 2.29
N ASP A 197 9.54 6.16 2.56
CA ASP A 197 9.93 6.72 3.87
C ASP A 197 8.78 6.92 4.90
N ALA A 198 7.59 6.37 4.66
CA ALA A 198 6.41 6.51 5.54
C ALA A 198 6.44 5.59 6.79
N ILE A 199 7.33 4.60 6.85
CA ILE A 199 7.32 3.54 7.88
C ILE A 199 7.91 3.97 9.25
N LEU A 200 8.65 5.08 9.31
CA LEU A 200 9.47 5.38 10.50
C LEU A 200 8.76 6.14 11.63
N ASN A 201 7.50 6.55 11.45
CA ASN A 201 6.71 7.16 12.52
C ASN A 201 5.58 6.26 13.07
N THR A 202 5.37 5.09 12.46
CA THR A 202 4.25 4.17 12.72
C THR A 202 4.67 2.86 13.42
N ASP A 203 5.96 2.66 13.66
CA ASP A 203 6.54 1.41 14.21
C ASP A 203 6.21 1.12 15.70
N LYS A 204 5.58 2.09 16.39
CA LYS A 204 4.90 1.86 17.69
C LYS A 204 3.42 1.53 17.55
N GLY A 205 2.81 1.97 16.45
CA GLY A 205 1.40 1.78 16.19
C GLY A 205 1.10 0.40 15.65
N PHE A 206 1.77 0.00 14.57
CA PHE A 206 1.56 -1.29 13.91
C PHE A 206 1.78 -2.49 14.86
N ARG A 207 2.73 -2.37 15.79
CA ARG A 207 2.98 -3.38 16.84
C ARG A 207 1.84 -3.52 17.86
N LYS A 208 1.01 -2.49 18.07
CA LYS A 208 -0.14 -2.56 18.98
C LYS A 208 -1.32 -3.31 18.36
N VAL A 209 -1.38 -3.33 17.03
CA VAL A 209 -2.47 -3.93 16.25
C VAL A 209 -2.11 -5.30 15.64
N GLY A 210 -0.88 -5.79 15.82
CA GLY A 210 -0.47 -7.10 15.30
C GLY A 210 -0.19 -7.15 13.79
N ALA A 211 0.06 -6.00 13.17
CA ALA A 211 0.30 -5.87 11.73
C ALA A 211 1.73 -5.34 11.44
N TRP A 212 2.24 -5.57 10.23
CA TRP A 212 3.49 -4.95 9.72
C TRP A 212 3.25 -3.95 8.59
N GLY A 213 2.00 -3.77 8.20
CA GLY A 213 1.55 -2.85 7.16
C GLY A 213 0.04 -2.63 7.25
N THR A 214 -0.52 -1.89 6.29
CA THR A 214 -1.93 -1.50 6.27
C THR A 214 -2.74 -2.31 5.26
N GLY A 215 -2.09 -3.16 4.46
CA GLY A 215 -2.72 -3.97 3.44
C GLY A 215 -3.58 -5.10 4.03
N PRO A 216 -4.51 -5.66 3.23
CA PRO A 216 -5.43 -6.70 3.70
C PRO A 216 -4.75 -7.96 4.27
N PHE A 217 -3.51 -8.23 3.85
CA PHE A 217 -2.71 -9.39 4.25
C PHE A 217 -1.45 -9.02 5.03
N ASP A 218 -1.36 -7.79 5.55
CA ASP A 218 -0.19 -7.32 6.31
C ASP A 218 -0.28 -7.64 7.81
N ASN A 219 -0.90 -8.76 8.16
CA ASN A 219 -1.05 -9.27 9.52
C ASN A 219 -1.13 -10.81 9.50
N ASP A 220 -0.73 -11.44 10.62
CA ASP A 220 -0.68 -12.91 10.72
C ASP A 220 -2.06 -13.55 10.59
N THR A 221 -3.11 -12.92 11.13
CA THR A 221 -4.48 -13.43 11.07
C THR A 221 -4.96 -13.63 9.64
N ALA A 222 -4.75 -12.64 8.78
CA ALA A 222 -5.12 -12.67 7.38
C ALA A 222 -4.32 -13.75 6.62
N GLY A 223 -3.05 -13.94 6.97
CA GLY A 223 -2.21 -15.02 6.41
C GLY A 223 -2.69 -16.41 6.81
N ASP A 224 -3.03 -16.61 8.09
CA ASP A 224 -3.63 -17.86 8.56
C ASP A 224 -4.98 -18.13 7.85
N TRP A 225 -5.82 -17.11 7.71
CA TRP A 225 -7.09 -17.20 6.99
C TRP A 225 -6.89 -17.53 5.50
N ALA A 226 -5.87 -16.97 4.85
CA ALA A 226 -5.53 -17.26 3.46
C ALA A 226 -5.10 -18.73 3.26
N ASN A 227 -4.28 -19.25 4.18
CA ASN A 227 -3.90 -20.67 4.19
C ASN A 227 -5.14 -21.57 4.36
N ASP A 228 -6.02 -21.22 5.31
CA ASP A 228 -7.28 -21.96 5.51
C ASP A 228 -8.16 -21.92 4.25
N PHE A 229 -8.24 -20.78 3.55
CA PHE A 229 -8.96 -20.66 2.28
C PHE A 229 -8.38 -21.58 1.19
N ASP A 230 -7.05 -21.65 1.08
CA ASP A 230 -6.36 -22.49 0.10
C ASP A 230 -6.58 -23.99 0.37
N ASP A 231 -6.59 -24.39 1.64
CA ASP A 231 -6.88 -25.77 2.09
C ASP A 231 -8.34 -26.20 1.84
N ILE A 232 -9.26 -25.23 1.67
CA ILE A 232 -10.66 -25.51 1.35
C ILE A 232 -10.82 -25.87 -0.13
N ALA A 233 -11.45 -27.03 -0.37
CA ALA A 233 -11.79 -27.48 -1.72
C ALA A 233 -12.65 -26.42 -2.47
N PRO A 234 -12.44 -26.20 -3.78
CA PRO A 234 -13.09 -25.13 -4.55
C PRO A 234 -14.60 -25.02 -4.36
N GLY A 235 -15.34 -26.13 -4.39
CA GLY A 235 -16.80 -26.16 -4.21
C GLY A 235 -17.31 -25.78 -2.81
N ALA A 236 -16.43 -25.66 -1.82
CA ALA A 236 -16.77 -25.26 -0.45
C ALA A 236 -16.30 -23.83 -0.09
N ARG A 237 -15.57 -23.15 -0.99
CA ARG A 237 -15.01 -21.81 -0.75
C ARG A 237 -16.07 -20.72 -0.60
N LEU A 238 -17.16 -20.79 -1.37
CA LEU A 238 -18.28 -19.86 -1.23
C LEU A 238 -18.84 -19.86 0.21
N ALA A 239 -19.14 -21.04 0.75
CA ALA A 239 -19.65 -21.18 2.11
C ALA A 239 -18.61 -20.78 3.18
N PHE A 240 -17.31 -20.85 2.88
CA PHE A 240 -16.26 -20.35 3.77
C PHE A 240 -16.23 -18.81 3.78
N LEU A 241 -16.31 -18.17 2.62
CA LEU A 241 -16.43 -16.71 2.50
C LEU A 241 -17.70 -16.19 3.19
N GLU A 242 -18.86 -16.79 2.92
CA GLU A 242 -20.13 -16.42 3.54
C GLU A 242 -20.07 -16.50 5.07
N ARG A 243 -19.52 -17.59 5.63
CA ARG A 243 -19.34 -17.72 7.08
C ARG A 243 -18.41 -16.66 7.67
N THR A 244 -17.32 -16.33 6.96
CA THR A 244 -16.39 -15.27 7.39
C THR A 244 -17.10 -13.92 7.48
N PHE A 245 -17.97 -13.59 6.53
CA PHE A 245 -18.73 -12.33 6.60
C PHE A 245 -19.88 -12.36 7.61
N GLU A 246 -20.51 -13.51 7.81
CA GLU A 246 -21.61 -13.65 8.77
C GLU A 246 -21.16 -13.54 10.24
N GLN A 247 -19.90 -13.87 10.54
CA GLN A 247 -19.41 -13.90 11.93
C GLN A 247 -19.48 -12.53 12.62
N VAL A 248 -19.29 -11.44 11.86
CA VAL A 248 -19.33 -10.07 12.40
C VAL A 248 -20.75 -9.49 12.48
N ARG A 249 -21.75 -10.19 11.96
CA ARG A 249 -23.11 -9.66 11.81
C ARG A 249 -23.84 -9.64 13.16
N GLY A 250 -24.09 -8.44 13.68
CA GLY A 250 -24.88 -8.27 14.91
C GLY A 250 -24.14 -8.65 16.18
N ALA A 251 -22.80 -8.72 16.12
CA ALA A 251 -21.96 -8.86 17.30
C ALA A 251 -21.99 -7.58 18.14
N ASP A 252 -22.06 -7.73 19.47
CA ASP A 252 -22.02 -6.59 20.41
C ASP A 252 -20.60 -6.03 20.57
N VAL A 253 -19.58 -6.89 20.40
CA VAL A 253 -18.15 -6.55 20.42
C VAL A 253 -17.50 -7.34 19.30
N LEU A 254 -16.77 -6.65 18.42
CA LEU A 254 -16.02 -7.24 17.32
C LEU A 254 -14.56 -7.29 17.70
N ASP A 255 -13.97 -8.48 17.69
CA ASP A 255 -12.55 -8.63 17.97
C ASP A 255 -11.69 -8.30 16.74
N ASN A 256 -10.42 -7.98 16.98
CA ASN A 256 -9.49 -7.62 15.91
C ASN A 256 -9.29 -8.75 14.89
N ARG A 257 -9.33 -10.01 15.35
CA ARG A 257 -9.08 -11.18 14.51
C ARG A 257 -10.21 -11.35 13.48
N GLU A 258 -11.46 -11.33 13.93
CA GLU A 258 -12.65 -11.39 13.08
C GLU A 258 -12.65 -10.25 12.05
N CYS A 259 -12.22 -9.05 12.46
CA CYS A 259 -12.09 -7.90 11.57
C CYS A 259 -11.03 -8.12 10.48
N GLU A 260 -9.84 -8.60 10.85
CA GLU A 260 -8.75 -8.91 9.91
C GLU A 260 -9.16 -10.00 8.91
N GLU A 261 -9.82 -11.07 9.37
CA GLU A 261 -10.36 -12.13 8.51
C GLU A 261 -11.39 -11.59 7.51
N VAL A 262 -12.29 -10.69 7.93
CA VAL A 262 -13.26 -10.04 7.04
C VAL A 262 -12.58 -9.17 5.97
N VAL A 263 -11.55 -8.42 6.34
CA VAL A 263 -10.80 -7.58 5.39
C VAL A 263 -10.07 -8.45 4.36
N ALA A 264 -9.45 -9.55 4.79
CA ALA A 264 -8.81 -10.52 3.91
C ALA A 264 -9.82 -11.20 2.96
N ALA A 265 -10.95 -11.66 3.49
CA ALA A 265 -12.03 -12.27 2.71
C ALA A 265 -12.61 -11.32 1.66
N ALA A 266 -12.83 -10.06 2.02
CA ALA A 266 -13.29 -9.04 1.10
C ALA A 266 -12.28 -8.77 -0.03
N ALA A 267 -10.98 -8.73 0.29
CA ALA A 267 -9.93 -8.60 -0.72
C ALA A 267 -9.93 -9.77 -1.71
N VAL A 268 -10.14 -11.00 -1.24
CA VAL A 268 -10.31 -12.18 -2.12
C VAL A 268 -11.52 -12.04 -3.02
N VAL A 269 -12.69 -11.66 -2.48
CA VAL A 269 -13.89 -11.47 -3.31
C VAL A 269 -13.66 -10.39 -4.38
N ALA A 270 -12.99 -9.30 -4.03
CA ALA A 270 -12.65 -8.24 -4.98
C ALA A 270 -11.69 -8.75 -6.07
N ALA A 271 -10.65 -9.51 -5.70
CA ALA A 271 -9.68 -10.08 -6.63
C ALA A 271 -10.29 -11.09 -7.62
N LEU A 272 -11.30 -11.85 -7.16
CA LEU A 272 -12.01 -12.83 -7.99
C LEU A 272 -13.01 -12.19 -8.97
N MET A 273 -13.31 -10.90 -8.85
CA MET A 273 -14.17 -10.20 -9.81
C MET A 273 -13.44 -9.95 -11.14
N PRO A 274 -14.17 -9.88 -12.28
CA PRO A 274 -13.57 -9.54 -13.57
C PRO A 274 -12.83 -8.19 -13.52
N GLY A 275 -11.53 -8.21 -13.82
CA GLY A 275 -10.69 -7.01 -13.73
C GLY A 275 -10.47 -6.51 -12.29
N GLY A 276 -10.62 -7.39 -11.29
CA GLY A 276 -10.31 -7.14 -9.89
C GLY A 276 -8.81 -6.88 -9.64
N PRO A 277 -8.44 -6.43 -8.43
CA PRO A 277 -7.05 -6.26 -8.03
C PRO A 277 -6.30 -7.59 -7.99
N VAL A 278 -5.00 -7.54 -8.29
CA VAL A 278 -4.10 -8.69 -8.09
C VAL A 278 -3.63 -8.66 -6.64
N ILE A 279 -3.69 -9.82 -5.97
CA ILE A 279 -3.09 -10.00 -4.65
C ILE A 279 -1.67 -10.54 -4.88
N ASP A 280 -0.68 -9.65 -4.76
CA ASP A 280 0.75 -9.95 -4.98
C ASP A 280 1.50 -9.90 -3.64
N THR A 281 1.28 -10.92 -2.81
CA THR A 281 1.95 -11.08 -1.52
C THR A 281 2.00 -12.55 -1.15
N SER A 282 3.09 -13.00 -0.51
CA SER A 282 3.23 -14.36 0.00
C SER A 282 2.29 -14.69 1.16
N MET A 283 1.64 -13.67 1.73
CA MET A 283 0.67 -13.81 2.83
C MET A 283 -0.78 -13.91 2.34
N GLY A 284 -1.01 -13.73 1.04
CA GLY A 284 -2.32 -13.92 0.40
C GLY A 284 -2.52 -15.36 -0.09
N PRO A 285 -3.75 -15.71 -0.51
CA PRO A 285 -4.04 -17.05 -1.02
C PRO A 285 -3.38 -17.31 -2.38
N GLU A 286 -2.72 -18.45 -2.50
CA GLU A 286 -2.00 -18.88 -3.70
C GLU A 286 -2.95 -19.47 -4.76
N SER A 287 -4.18 -19.85 -4.38
CA SER A 287 -5.09 -20.61 -5.23
C SER A 287 -6.10 -19.78 -6.06
N LEU A 288 -5.93 -18.46 -6.12
CA LEU A 288 -6.86 -17.56 -6.83
C LEU A 288 -6.82 -17.71 -8.35
N GLU A 289 -5.67 -18.08 -8.92
CA GLU A 289 -5.52 -18.33 -10.37
C GLU A 289 -6.18 -19.64 -10.82
N GLY A 290 -6.60 -20.49 -9.86
CA GLY A 290 -7.27 -21.76 -10.12
C GLY A 290 -8.75 -21.61 -10.45
N ASP A 291 -9.34 -22.68 -10.99
CA ASP A 291 -10.77 -22.75 -11.34
C ASP A 291 -11.60 -22.69 -10.05
N GLN A 292 -12.30 -21.57 -9.81
CA GLN A 292 -13.23 -21.46 -8.70
C GLN A 292 -14.54 -22.14 -9.11
N GLU A 293 -15.03 -23.10 -8.31
CA GLU A 293 -16.32 -23.76 -8.56
C GLU A 293 -17.53 -22.86 -8.19
N PHE A 294 -17.33 -21.53 -8.10
CA PHE A 294 -18.37 -20.54 -7.87
C PHE A 294 -18.06 -19.22 -8.59
N GLU A 295 -19.08 -18.42 -8.85
CA GLU A 295 -18.95 -17.06 -9.36
C GLU A 295 -19.25 -16.05 -8.25
N VAL A 296 -18.55 -14.90 -8.25
CA VAL A 296 -18.82 -13.81 -7.30
C VAL A 296 -20.17 -13.17 -7.64
N SER A 297 -21.19 -13.51 -6.84
CA SER A 297 -22.55 -13.00 -6.99
C SER A 297 -22.72 -11.60 -6.37
N GLU A 298 -23.76 -10.89 -6.79
CA GLU A 298 -24.13 -9.61 -6.17
C GLU A 298 -24.45 -9.77 -4.67
N ASP A 299 -25.13 -10.84 -4.28
CA ASP A 299 -25.46 -11.13 -2.88
C ASP A 299 -24.21 -11.32 -2.01
N LEU A 300 -23.19 -12.02 -2.53
CA LEU A 300 -21.92 -12.20 -1.83
C LEU A 300 -21.21 -10.86 -1.63
N ARG A 301 -21.23 -9.99 -2.64
CA ARG A 301 -20.66 -8.64 -2.51
C ARG A 301 -21.41 -7.78 -1.50
N ILE A 302 -22.75 -7.82 -1.50
CA ILE A 302 -23.57 -7.12 -0.51
C ILE A 302 -23.21 -7.58 0.90
N LEU A 303 -23.06 -8.89 1.07
CA LEU A 303 -22.66 -9.49 2.35
C LEU A 303 -21.27 -9.01 2.78
N ALA A 304 -20.29 -8.99 1.87
CA ALA A 304 -18.94 -8.50 2.14
C ALA A 304 -18.92 -7.00 2.52
N VAL A 305 -19.66 -6.16 1.79
CA VAL A 305 -19.77 -4.72 2.11
C VAL A 305 -20.43 -4.48 3.47
N ALA A 306 -21.48 -5.25 3.80
CA ALA A 306 -22.10 -5.16 5.12
C ALA A 306 -21.10 -5.52 6.23
N ALA A 307 -20.31 -6.58 6.04
CA ALA A 307 -19.29 -6.99 7.00
C ALA A 307 -18.17 -5.94 7.14
N LEU A 308 -17.65 -5.38 6.04
CA LEU A 308 -16.66 -4.30 6.07
C LEU A 308 -17.17 -3.04 6.79
N ARG A 309 -18.47 -2.73 6.65
CA ARG A 309 -19.10 -1.62 7.38
C ARG A 309 -19.16 -1.87 8.89
N GLU A 310 -19.33 -3.12 9.32
CA GLU A 310 -19.22 -3.48 10.75
C GLU A 310 -17.78 -3.35 11.24
N VAL A 311 -16.78 -3.79 10.45
CA VAL A 311 -15.35 -3.61 10.76
C VAL A 311 -14.97 -2.13 10.91
N ALA A 312 -15.47 -1.27 10.01
CA ALA A 312 -15.17 0.16 10.01
C ALA A 312 -15.84 0.95 11.15
N ARG A 313 -16.69 0.33 11.98
CA ARG A 313 -17.34 1.04 13.08
C ARG A 313 -16.30 1.54 14.09
N PRO A 314 -16.45 2.76 14.63
CA PRO A 314 -15.50 3.30 15.61
C PRO A 314 -15.39 2.50 16.91
N ASP A 315 -16.37 1.65 17.21
CA ASP A 315 -16.42 0.81 18.41
C ASP A 315 -15.88 -0.62 18.18
N SER A 316 -15.47 -0.99 16.96
CA SER A 316 -14.76 -2.24 16.71
C SER A 316 -13.37 -2.23 17.35
N GLU A 317 -12.88 -3.38 17.82
CA GLU A 317 -11.53 -3.47 18.38
C GLU A 317 -10.48 -3.07 17.34
N TRP A 318 -10.66 -3.47 16.08
CA TRP A 318 -9.81 -3.09 14.96
C TRP A 318 -9.70 -1.56 14.81
N ALA A 319 -10.82 -0.84 14.74
CA ALA A 319 -10.80 0.61 14.57
C ALA A 319 -10.13 1.31 15.77
N GLN A 320 -10.37 0.84 16.99
CA GLN A 320 -9.73 1.38 18.19
C GLN A 320 -8.23 1.15 18.20
N LEU A 321 -7.79 -0.06 17.88
CA LEU A 321 -6.38 -0.43 17.79
C LEU A 321 -5.65 0.43 16.76
N TRP A 322 -6.25 0.65 15.59
CA TRP A 322 -5.69 1.49 14.53
C TRP A 322 -5.71 2.99 14.85
N ALA A 323 -6.73 3.48 15.54
CA ALA A 323 -6.76 4.85 16.04
C ALA A 323 -5.64 5.10 17.08
N GLU A 324 -5.41 4.13 17.96
CA GLU A 324 -4.32 4.18 18.95
C GLU A 324 -2.94 4.02 18.31
N SER A 325 -2.87 3.43 17.13
CA SER A 325 -1.64 3.21 16.36
C SER A 325 -1.18 4.45 15.61
N GLY A 326 -2.13 5.33 15.25
CA GLY A 326 -1.89 6.47 14.37
C GLY A 326 -1.92 6.13 12.87
N GLY A 327 -2.20 4.86 12.51
CA GLY A 327 -2.37 4.39 11.12
C GLY A 327 -3.83 4.24 10.68
N GLU A 328 -4.78 4.77 11.47
CA GLU A 328 -6.21 4.76 11.15
C GLU A 328 -6.53 5.31 9.76
N PRO A 329 -5.98 6.46 9.31
CA PRO A 329 -6.31 7.00 7.98
C PRO A 329 -5.99 6.02 6.85
N GLU A 330 -4.84 5.34 6.93
CA GLU A 330 -4.36 4.41 5.91
C GLU A 330 -5.21 3.14 5.86
N VAL A 331 -5.55 2.55 7.00
CA VAL A 331 -6.36 1.32 7.00
C VAL A 331 -7.83 1.59 6.68
N GLN A 332 -8.37 2.74 7.10
CA GLN A 332 -9.71 3.17 6.69
C GLN A 332 -9.76 3.40 5.18
N SER A 333 -8.67 3.88 4.57
CA SER A 333 -8.54 3.91 3.10
C SER A 333 -8.69 2.54 2.48
N VAL A 334 -8.04 1.52 3.03
CA VAL A 334 -8.08 0.15 2.48
C VAL A 334 -9.47 -0.42 2.57
N VAL A 335 -10.14 -0.28 3.72
CA VAL A 335 -11.53 -0.73 3.90
C VAL A 335 -12.49 0.03 2.98
N THR A 336 -12.32 1.34 2.82
CA THR A 336 -13.15 2.17 1.91
C THR A 336 -12.95 1.76 0.46
N GLN A 337 -11.71 1.44 0.07
CA GLN A 337 -11.40 0.96 -1.28
C GLN A 337 -12.05 -0.40 -1.54
N LEU A 338 -11.96 -1.34 -0.60
CA LEU A 338 -12.64 -2.64 -0.69
C LEU A 338 -14.16 -2.50 -0.79
N ILE A 339 -14.77 -1.63 0.03
CA ILE A 339 -16.19 -1.29 -0.09
C ILE A 339 -16.48 -0.77 -1.50
N THR A 340 -15.65 0.14 -2.02
CA THR A 340 -15.83 0.73 -3.34
C THR A 340 -15.76 -0.30 -4.47
N ASP A 341 -14.82 -1.24 -4.40
CA ASP A 341 -14.64 -2.30 -5.39
C ASP A 341 -15.76 -3.36 -5.33
N LEU A 342 -16.30 -3.62 -4.15
CA LEU A 342 -17.32 -4.65 -3.92
C LEU A 342 -18.75 -4.14 -4.06
N GLU A 343 -19.04 -2.89 -3.69
CA GLU A 343 -20.41 -2.38 -3.63
C GLU A 343 -21.10 -2.54 -4.99
N PRO A 344 -22.27 -3.22 -5.05
CA PRO A 344 -23.08 -3.19 -6.24
C PRO A 344 -23.59 -1.78 -6.49
N TYR A 345 -23.49 -1.32 -7.72
CA TYR A 345 -24.10 -0.06 -8.13
C TYR A 345 -25.34 -0.37 -8.94
N GLY A 346 -26.45 0.23 -8.53
CA GLY A 346 -27.71 0.13 -9.24
C GLY A 346 -27.68 0.90 -10.55
N ASP A 347 -28.69 0.67 -11.37
CA ASP A 347 -28.89 1.42 -12.60
C ASP A 347 -29.56 2.77 -12.29
N TRP A 348 -28.92 3.88 -12.67
CA TRP A 348 -29.51 5.22 -12.52
C TRP A 348 -30.56 5.52 -13.60
N ALA A 349 -30.54 4.80 -14.73
CA ALA A 349 -31.35 5.13 -15.90
C ALA A 349 -32.87 5.16 -15.65
N PRO A 350 -33.46 4.30 -14.79
CA PRO A 350 -34.90 4.34 -14.49
C PRO A 350 -35.33 5.64 -13.80
N PHE A 351 -34.42 6.30 -13.08
CA PHE A 351 -34.72 7.47 -12.28
C PHE A 351 -34.65 8.75 -13.10
N ARG A 352 -35.63 9.64 -12.88
CA ARG A 352 -35.80 10.88 -13.65
C ARG A 352 -35.38 12.13 -12.88
N THR A 353 -35.09 11.99 -11.59
CA THR A 353 -34.62 13.05 -10.70
C THR A 353 -33.20 12.75 -10.26
N LEU A 354 -32.41 13.79 -9.93
CA LEU A 354 -31.04 13.59 -9.46
C LEU A 354 -31.03 12.91 -8.09
N GLU A 355 -32.00 13.24 -7.24
CA GLU A 355 -32.12 12.74 -5.86
C GLU A 355 -32.36 11.23 -5.78
N GLU A 356 -32.99 10.65 -6.80
CA GLU A 356 -33.18 9.20 -6.90
C GLU A 356 -32.04 8.54 -7.70
N ALA A 357 -31.58 9.19 -8.77
CA ALA A 357 -30.59 8.62 -9.68
C ALA A 357 -29.18 8.54 -9.08
N LEU A 358 -28.72 9.59 -8.40
CA LEU A 358 -27.34 9.65 -7.91
C LEU A 358 -27.08 8.63 -6.79
N PRO A 359 -27.93 8.49 -5.76
CA PRO A 359 -27.72 7.48 -4.72
C PRO A 359 -27.81 6.04 -5.22
N ALA A 360 -28.50 5.81 -6.35
CA ALA A 360 -28.57 4.48 -6.95
C ALA A 360 -27.25 4.04 -7.60
N HIS A 361 -26.40 4.98 -8.04
CA HIS A 361 -25.25 4.67 -8.90
C HIS A 361 -23.91 5.23 -8.43
N LEU A 362 -23.90 6.26 -7.59
CA LEU A 362 -22.69 6.93 -7.11
C LEU A 362 -22.38 6.55 -5.66
N ARG A 363 -21.09 6.33 -5.36
CA ARG A 363 -20.56 6.22 -3.99
C ARG A 363 -20.77 7.53 -3.22
N ASP A 364 -20.22 8.63 -3.75
CA ASP A 364 -20.29 9.96 -3.12
C ASP A 364 -21.51 10.81 -3.54
N ALA A 365 -22.69 10.17 -3.65
CA ALA A 365 -23.92 10.83 -4.12
C ALA A 365 -24.34 12.04 -3.25
N ALA A 366 -24.12 11.98 -1.94
CA ALA A 366 -24.47 13.07 -1.03
C ALA A 366 -23.69 14.35 -1.34
N VAL A 367 -22.38 14.23 -1.61
CA VAL A 367 -21.52 15.36 -1.97
C VAL A 367 -21.94 15.92 -3.33
N ALA A 368 -22.18 15.05 -4.31
CA ALA A 368 -22.66 15.45 -5.64
C ALA A 368 -23.98 16.25 -5.54
N LEU A 369 -24.95 15.74 -4.78
CA LEU A 369 -26.25 16.39 -4.59
C LEU A 369 -26.12 17.73 -3.89
N GLU A 370 -25.30 17.84 -2.84
CA GLU A 370 -25.05 19.10 -2.13
C GLU A 370 -24.47 20.16 -3.06
N VAL A 371 -23.41 19.81 -3.79
CA VAL A 371 -22.73 20.73 -4.72
C VAL A 371 -23.67 21.15 -5.86
N LEU A 372 -24.39 20.20 -6.46
CA LEU A 372 -25.33 20.49 -7.56
C LEU A 372 -26.50 21.38 -7.10
N ARG A 373 -27.07 21.15 -5.90
CA ARG A 373 -28.10 22.04 -5.33
C ARG A 373 -27.64 23.48 -5.20
N GLY A 374 -26.34 23.70 -4.98
CA GLY A 374 -25.76 25.04 -4.91
C GLY A 374 -25.80 25.83 -6.23
N VAL A 375 -26.01 25.16 -7.37
CA VAL A 375 -25.90 25.78 -8.70
C VAL A 375 -27.08 25.56 -9.64
N VAL A 376 -27.89 24.52 -9.42
CA VAL A 376 -29.07 24.21 -10.24
C VAL A 376 -30.28 23.88 -9.37
N GLU A 377 -31.42 24.48 -9.71
CA GLU A 377 -32.72 24.06 -9.20
C GLU A 377 -33.06 22.71 -9.83
N PHE A 378 -33.22 21.67 -9.02
CA PHE A 378 -33.40 20.30 -9.54
C PHE A 378 -34.65 20.15 -10.43
N GLU A 379 -35.70 20.95 -10.19
CA GLU A 379 -36.88 21.01 -11.05
C GLU A 379 -36.61 21.58 -12.45
N ALA A 380 -35.52 22.34 -12.63
CA ALA A 380 -35.11 22.92 -13.91
C ALA A 380 -34.26 21.95 -14.76
N VAL A 381 -33.84 20.81 -14.21
CA VAL A 381 -33.04 19.82 -14.92
C VAL A 381 -33.83 19.22 -16.07
N GLN A 382 -33.35 19.41 -17.30
CA GLN A 382 -33.98 18.90 -18.51
C GLN A 382 -33.45 17.51 -18.90
N ALA A 383 -32.16 17.28 -18.68
CA ALA A 383 -31.51 16.00 -18.90
C ALA A 383 -30.25 15.90 -18.05
N PHE A 384 -29.87 14.68 -17.69
CA PHE A 384 -28.59 14.40 -17.07
C PHE A 384 -28.06 13.03 -17.51
N THR A 385 -26.74 12.85 -17.41
CA THR A 385 -26.08 11.55 -17.52
C THR A 385 -25.12 11.38 -16.35
N VAL A 386 -24.90 10.12 -15.96
CA VAL A 386 -24.07 9.75 -14.83
C VAL A 386 -23.00 8.76 -15.31
N GLU A 387 -21.75 9.06 -15.00
CA GLU A 387 -20.60 8.20 -15.27
C GLU A 387 -19.98 7.74 -13.96
N ARG A 388 -19.54 6.48 -13.95
CA ARG A 388 -18.79 5.89 -12.85
C ARG A 388 -17.88 4.82 -13.41
N PHE A 389 -16.58 4.97 -13.20
CA PHE A 389 -15.60 3.97 -13.63
C PHE A 389 -14.34 4.01 -12.78
N VAL A 390 -13.61 2.90 -12.77
CA VAL A 390 -12.34 2.79 -12.06
C VAL A 390 -11.20 3.14 -13.01
N ARG A 391 -10.35 4.08 -12.59
CA ARG A 391 -9.10 4.44 -13.26
C ARG A 391 -7.95 3.64 -12.67
N GLN A 392 -7.02 3.21 -13.52
CA GLN A 392 -5.72 2.71 -13.07
C GLN A 392 -4.76 3.90 -12.97
N ARG A 393 -4.20 4.12 -11.78
CA ARG A 393 -3.17 5.12 -11.51
C ARG A 393 -1.92 4.41 -10.99
N ASP A 394 -0.81 5.13 -10.94
CA ASP A 394 0.48 4.57 -10.51
C ASP A 394 0.46 4.01 -9.08
N TRP A 395 -0.45 4.50 -8.23
CA TRP A 395 -0.66 4.06 -6.85
C TRP A 395 -1.83 3.07 -6.68
N GLY A 396 -2.48 2.66 -7.77
CA GLY A 396 -3.56 1.68 -7.76
C GLY A 396 -4.86 2.16 -8.39
N ARG A 397 -5.95 1.50 -8.02
CA ARG A 397 -7.31 1.77 -8.52
C ARG A 397 -7.87 3.03 -7.86
N ALA A 398 -8.49 3.89 -8.67
CA ALA A 398 -9.13 5.12 -8.21
C ALA A 398 -10.54 5.20 -8.78
N LEU A 399 -11.54 5.48 -7.94
CA LEU A 399 -12.89 5.68 -8.45
C LEU A 399 -13.03 7.08 -9.05
N TYR A 400 -13.51 7.14 -10.29
CA TYR A 400 -13.97 8.37 -10.92
C TYR A 400 -15.49 8.34 -11.07
N GLN A 401 -16.12 9.47 -10.78
CA GLN A 401 -17.56 9.68 -10.81
C GLN A 401 -17.85 11.01 -11.48
N GLU A 402 -18.87 11.07 -12.33
CA GLU A 402 -19.24 12.32 -12.98
C GLU A 402 -20.74 12.41 -13.18
N VAL A 403 -21.27 13.63 -13.01
CA VAL A 403 -22.67 13.95 -13.30
C VAL A 403 -22.68 15.15 -14.23
N ALA A 404 -23.23 14.95 -15.43
CA ALA A 404 -23.46 16.01 -16.38
C ALA A 404 -24.94 16.37 -16.42
N VAL A 405 -25.26 17.64 -16.22
CA VAL A 405 -26.62 18.19 -16.11
C VAL A 405 -26.83 19.28 -17.15
N ILE A 406 -27.98 19.27 -17.80
CA ILE A 406 -28.47 20.36 -18.63
C ILE A 406 -29.73 20.92 -17.98
N ASP A 407 -29.70 22.21 -17.62
CA ASP A 407 -30.85 22.94 -17.05
C ASP A 407 -31.55 23.86 -18.08
N GLY A 408 -30.97 23.98 -19.28
CA GLY A 408 -31.53 24.68 -20.42
C GLY A 408 -30.60 25.70 -21.04
N ASP A 409 -29.87 26.47 -20.24
CA ASP A 409 -28.89 27.45 -20.74
C ASP A 409 -27.46 27.14 -20.27
N ARG A 410 -27.28 26.14 -19.39
CA ARG A 410 -25.97 25.68 -18.90
C ARG A 410 -25.83 24.18 -19.03
N LEU A 411 -24.60 23.75 -19.28
CA LEU A 411 -24.07 22.42 -19.03
C LEU A 411 -23.29 22.49 -17.71
N ILE A 412 -23.70 21.71 -16.73
CA ILE A 412 -23.10 21.65 -15.40
C ILE A 412 -22.47 20.28 -15.24
N LEU A 413 -21.20 20.22 -14.86
CA LEU A 413 -20.46 18.98 -14.64
C LEU A 413 -20.01 18.98 -13.18
N TRP A 414 -20.38 17.94 -12.45
CA TRP A 414 -19.74 17.60 -11.20
C TRP A 414 -18.84 16.40 -11.44
N MET A 415 -17.58 16.49 -11.01
CA MET A 415 -16.63 15.38 -11.03
C MET A 415 -16.20 15.03 -9.61
N GLY A 416 -16.26 13.76 -9.27
CA GLY A 416 -15.67 13.18 -8.06
C GLY A 416 -14.53 12.24 -8.45
N ASP A 417 -13.34 12.43 -7.86
CA ASP A 417 -12.16 11.62 -8.18
C ASP A 417 -11.41 11.24 -6.91
N ASP A 418 -11.06 9.95 -6.78
CA ASP A 418 -10.11 9.50 -5.79
C ASP A 418 -8.70 9.92 -6.20
N VAL A 419 -8.10 10.78 -5.39
CA VAL A 419 -6.74 11.28 -5.56
C VAL A 419 -5.90 10.98 -4.32
N ARG A 420 -4.60 11.25 -4.38
CA ARG A 420 -3.72 11.17 -3.20
C ARG A 420 -3.15 12.54 -2.88
N ALA A 421 -3.07 12.84 -1.59
CA ALA A 421 -2.38 14.03 -1.11
C ALA A 421 -0.89 13.94 -1.48
N GLU A 422 -0.34 14.95 -2.17
CA GLU A 422 1.08 14.97 -2.54
C GLU A 422 2.00 14.93 -1.31
N GLU A 423 1.57 15.54 -0.19
CA GLU A 423 2.37 15.69 1.02
C GLU A 423 2.39 14.44 1.91
N THR A 424 1.25 13.73 2.00
CA THR A 424 1.06 12.62 2.95
C THR A 424 0.84 11.27 2.28
N GLY A 425 0.57 11.25 0.97
CA GLY A 425 0.21 10.03 0.24
C GLY A 425 -1.15 9.44 0.60
N LEU A 426 -1.89 10.07 1.52
CA LEU A 426 -3.22 9.63 1.96
C LEU A 426 -4.27 9.80 0.87
N PRO A 427 -5.30 8.95 0.82
CA PRO A 427 -6.42 9.14 -0.09
C PRO A 427 -7.12 10.48 0.20
N LEU A 428 -7.53 11.14 -0.87
CA LEU A 428 -8.41 12.29 -0.83
C LEU A 428 -9.53 12.07 -1.82
N PHE A 429 -10.70 12.61 -1.51
CA PHE A 429 -11.78 12.74 -2.47
C PHE A 429 -11.78 14.17 -3.01
N GLU A 430 -11.51 14.32 -4.31
CA GLU A 430 -11.62 15.59 -5.00
C GLU A 430 -13.04 15.76 -5.55
N SER A 431 -13.67 16.89 -5.25
CA SER A 431 -15.00 17.27 -5.74
C SER A 431 -14.86 18.56 -6.53
N GLU A 432 -14.95 18.46 -7.85
CA GLU A 432 -14.84 19.60 -8.76
C GLU A 432 -16.20 19.88 -9.41
N LEU A 433 -16.50 21.17 -9.60
CA LEU A 433 -17.70 21.63 -10.27
C LEU A 433 -17.35 22.59 -11.40
N ARG A 434 -17.93 22.34 -12.57
CA ARG A 434 -17.77 23.18 -13.74
C ARG A 434 -19.12 23.58 -14.32
N VAL A 435 -19.29 24.87 -14.62
CA VAL A 435 -20.50 25.41 -15.26
C VAL A 435 -20.13 26.04 -16.59
N ILE A 436 -20.69 25.50 -17.67
CA ILE A 436 -20.41 25.88 -19.05
C ILE A 436 -21.70 26.47 -19.65
N PRO A 437 -21.72 27.74 -20.10
CA PRO A 437 -22.86 28.28 -20.82
C PRO A 437 -23.10 27.49 -22.10
N MET A 438 -24.35 27.15 -22.42
CA MET A 438 -24.68 26.42 -23.65
C MET A 438 -24.27 27.17 -24.92
N SER A 439 -24.15 28.50 -24.85
CA SER A 439 -23.58 29.31 -25.94
C SER A 439 -22.12 28.98 -26.30
N TRP A 440 -21.43 28.21 -25.48
CA TRP A 440 -20.04 27.79 -25.70
C TRP A 440 -19.94 26.36 -26.24
N LEU A 441 -21.06 25.65 -26.39
CA LEU A 441 -21.13 24.36 -27.03
C LEU A 441 -21.21 24.53 -28.55
N TYR A 442 -20.14 24.19 -29.26
CA TYR A 442 -20.02 24.43 -30.71
C TYR A 442 -20.45 23.25 -31.56
N ASP A 443 -20.21 22.04 -31.05
CA ASP A 443 -20.50 20.81 -31.78
C ASP A 443 -20.96 19.71 -30.82
N VAL A 444 -21.88 18.89 -31.29
CA VAL A 444 -22.46 17.75 -30.57
C VAL A 444 -22.46 16.57 -31.53
N SER A 445 -21.61 15.60 -31.25
CA SER A 445 -21.49 14.38 -32.04
C SER A 445 -22.05 13.21 -31.24
N LEU A 446 -23.12 12.59 -31.73
CA LEU A 446 -23.72 11.39 -31.16
C LEU A 446 -23.52 10.21 -32.12
N ASP A 447 -22.76 9.20 -31.70
CA ASP A 447 -22.51 7.96 -32.45
C ASP A 447 -23.26 6.80 -31.78
N GLU A 448 -24.24 6.23 -32.50
CA GLU A 448 -25.03 5.08 -32.06
C GLU A 448 -24.60 3.84 -32.87
N ARG A 449 -23.93 2.88 -32.23
CA ARG A 449 -23.45 1.65 -32.87
C ARG A 449 -24.41 0.50 -32.59
N TYR A 450 -24.74 -0.26 -33.64
CA TYR A 450 -25.69 -1.37 -33.58
C TYR A 450 -25.03 -2.68 -34.01
N ARG A 451 -25.28 -3.77 -33.27
CA ARG A 451 -24.90 -5.14 -33.64
C ARG A 451 -26.11 -5.89 -34.20
N THR A 452 -25.86 -6.88 -35.05
CA THR A 452 -26.94 -7.76 -35.56
C THR A 452 -27.03 -9.02 -34.73
N GLU A 453 -28.18 -9.25 -34.09
CA GLU A 453 -28.47 -10.41 -33.25
C GLU A 453 -29.79 -11.04 -33.68
N ALA A 454 -29.76 -12.36 -33.94
CA ALA A 454 -30.93 -13.09 -34.44
C ALA A 454 -31.66 -12.40 -35.62
N GLY A 455 -30.90 -11.72 -36.50
CA GLY A 455 -31.44 -10.98 -37.66
C GLY A 455 -32.04 -9.61 -37.36
N ARG A 456 -31.90 -9.09 -36.12
CA ARG A 456 -32.35 -7.75 -35.71
C ARG A 456 -31.16 -6.87 -35.33
N ARG A 457 -31.28 -5.55 -35.54
CA ARG A 457 -30.31 -4.58 -35.02
C ARG A 457 -30.63 -4.30 -33.56
N VAL A 458 -29.64 -4.50 -32.70
CA VAL A 458 -29.69 -4.20 -31.26
C VAL A 458 -28.64 -3.11 -30.98
N LEU A 459 -28.99 -2.13 -30.16
CA LEU A 459 -28.09 -1.05 -29.78
C LEU A 459 -26.95 -1.63 -28.94
N HIS A 460 -25.71 -1.42 -29.39
CA HIS A 460 -24.52 -2.05 -28.81
C HIS A 460 -23.69 -1.06 -27.98
N SER A 461 -23.50 0.16 -28.49
CA SER A 461 -22.80 1.22 -27.75
C SER A 461 -23.23 2.59 -28.24
N VAL A 462 -23.15 3.57 -27.35
CA VAL A 462 -23.39 4.99 -27.62
C VAL A 462 -22.17 5.79 -27.18
N GLU A 463 -21.70 6.69 -28.03
CA GLU A 463 -20.63 7.63 -27.72
C GLU A 463 -21.10 9.04 -28.04
N LEU A 464 -21.12 9.91 -27.03
CA LEU A 464 -21.46 11.31 -27.14
C LEU A 464 -20.22 12.16 -26.92
N ARG A 465 -19.91 13.05 -27.87
CA ARG A 465 -18.85 14.05 -27.78
C ARG A 465 -19.43 15.45 -27.83
N LEU A 466 -19.10 16.25 -26.83
CA LEU A 466 -19.46 17.67 -26.74
C LEU A 466 -18.19 18.51 -26.89
N TYR A 467 -18.19 19.46 -27.83
CA TYR A 467 -17.06 20.35 -28.03
C TYR A 467 -17.37 21.74 -27.48
N VAL A 468 -16.64 22.13 -26.44
CA VAL A 468 -16.84 23.38 -25.72
C VAL A 468 -15.66 24.33 -25.89
N GLY A 469 -15.90 25.63 -25.95
CA GLY A 469 -14.82 26.62 -25.97
C GLY A 469 -14.21 26.85 -24.59
N ILE A 470 -12.88 26.81 -24.47
CA ILE A 470 -12.15 27.37 -23.33
C ILE A 470 -11.46 28.67 -23.77
N ASN A 471 -11.54 29.71 -22.97
CA ASN A 471 -10.63 30.86 -23.09
C ASN A 471 -9.28 30.49 -22.43
N ASP A 472 -8.22 30.35 -23.21
CA ASP A 472 -6.86 30.37 -22.66
C ASP A 472 -6.34 31.82 -22.67
N TYR A 473 -5.50 32.17 -21.70
CA TYR A 473 -5.14 33.54 -21.31
C TYR A 473 -4.96 34.53 -22.48
N ALA A 474 -5.56 35.72 -22.36
CA ALA A 474 -5.49 36.78 -23.37
C ALA A 474 -4.05 37.23 -23.64
N LYS A 475 -3.40 36.67 -24.66
CA LYS A 475 -2.05 37.08 -25.07
C LYS A 475 -2.11 38.43 -25.76
N ARG A 476 -1.56 39.47 -25.11
CA ARG A 476 -1.55 40.85 -25.63
C ARG A 476 -0.51 40.96 -26.75
N ILE A 477 -0.90 40.72 -27.99
CA ILE A 477 -0.07 40.97 -29.18
C ILE A 477 -0.35 42.40 -29.66
N ARG A 478 0.71 43.14 -30.04
CA ARG A 478 0.71 44.56 -30.45
C ARG A 478 -0.62 45.04 -31.05
N GLY A 479 -1.45 45.69 -30.22
CA GLY A 479 -2.61 46.47 -30.66
C GLY A 479 -3.96 45.74 -30.77
N SER A 480 -4.02 44.40 -30.70
CA SER A 480 -5.30 43.67 -30.66
C SER A 480 -5.33 42.66 -29.52
N LYS A 481 -6.37 42.70 -28.69
CA LYS A 481 -6.70 41.57 -27.80
C LYS A 481 -7.33 40.50 -28.69
N LYS A 482 -6.61 39.42 -28.97
CA LYS A 482 -7.19 38.23 -29.57
C LYS A 482 -7.24 37.18 -28.48
N THR A 483 -8.44 36.82 -28.04
CA THR A 483 -8.65 35.64 -27.20
C THR A 483 -8.62 34.45 -28.15
N GLU A 484 -7.66 33.54 -27.96
CA GLU A 484 -7.66 32.26 -28.68
C GLU A 484 -8.53 31.31 -27.87
N LEU A 485 -9.62 30.87 -28.48
CA LEU A 485 -10.52 29.86 -27.93
C LEU A 485 -9.93 28.49 -28.31
N TYR A 486 -9.66 27.65 -27.32
CA TYR A 486 -9.28 26.26 -27.54
C TYR A 486 -10.53 25.38 -27.34
N PRO A 487 -10.88 24.53 -28.31
CA PRO A 487 -11.95 23.57 -28.12
C PRO A 487 -11.47 22.46 -27.18
N GLU A 488 -12.25 22.19 -26.14
CA GLU A 488 -12.14 21.00 -25.31
C GLU A 488 -13.23 20.02 -25.68
N GLN A 489 -12.91 18.73 -25.62
CA GLN A 489 -13.84 17.66 -25.93
C GLN A 489 -14.23 16.95 -24.63
N LEU A 490 -15.51 16.97 -24.30
CA LEU A 490 -16.11 16.13 -23.26
C LEU A 490 -16.65 14.87 -23.94
N THR A 491 -16.35 13.69 -23.39
CA THR A 491 -16.74 12.41 -23.99
C THR A 491 -17.49 11.56 -22.97
N PHE A 492 -18.66 11.10 -23.37
CA PHE A 492 -19.53 10.22 -22.58
C PHE A 492 -19.78 8.95 -23.37
N THR A 493 -19.73 7.79 -22.72
CA THR A 493 -19.90 6.50 -23.38
C THR A 493 -20.80 5.60 -22.56
N LYS A 494 -21.64 4.80 -23.24
CA LYS A 494 -22.39 3.70 -22.63
C LYS A 494 -22.38 2.49 -23.56
N SER A 495 -22.38 1.29 -23.01
CA SER A 495 -22.38 0.04 -23.77
C SER A 495 -23.09 -1.08 -23.01
N GLU A 496 -23.22 -2.26 -23.61
CA GLU A 496 -23.73 -3.44 -22.89
C GLU A 496 -22.93 -3.75 -21.60
N GLY A 497 -21.61 -3.55 -21.61
CA GLY A 497 -20.74 -3.76 -20.45
C GLY A 497 -20.58 -2.52 -19.55
N ASP A 498 -21.17 -1.39 -19.94
CA ASP A 498 -21.06 -0.10 -19.26
C ASP A 498 -22.44 0.58 -19.22
N GLY A 499 -23.21 0.23 -18.20
CA GLY A 499 -24.54 0.78 -17.94
C GLY A 499 -25.71 0.11 -18.66
N GLY A 500 -25.45 -0.73 -19.67
CA GLY A 500 -26.49 -1.49 -20.37
C GLY A 500 -27.41 -0.64 -21.26
N SER A 501 -28.49 -1.26 -21.74
CA SER A 501 -29.36 -0.65 -22.75
C SER A 501 -30.09 0.60 -22.28
N GLU A 502 -30.50 0.65 -21.02
CA GLU A 502 -31.25 1.79 -20.47
C GLU A 502 -30.37 3.03 -20.33
N GLN A 503 -29.13 2.89 -19.82
CA GLN A 503 -28.19 4.02 -19.77
C GLN A 503 -27.79 4.50 -21.17
N MET A 504 -27.63 3.60 -22.14
CA MET A 504 -27.42 3.98 -23.54
C MET A 504 -28.56 4.87 -24.06
N VAL A 505 -29.82 4.52 -23.77
CA VAL A 505 -30.99 5.33 -24.15
C VAL A 505 -30.97 6.68 -23.44
N ARG A 506 -30.63 6.73 -22.14
CA ARG A 506 -30.51 8.00 -21.39
C ARG A 506 -29.41 8.90 -21.93
N LEU A 507 -28.27 8.33 -22.35
CA LEU A 507 -27.20 9.10 -22.98
C LEU A 507 -27.63 9.69 -24.33
N ILE A 508 -28.40 8.94 -25.12
CA ILE A 508 -29.03 9.45 -26.35
C ILE A 508 -30.01 10.60 -26.04
N GLU A 509 -30.85 10.48 -25.00
CA GLU A 509 -31.75 11.55 -24.56
C GLU A 509 -30.99 12.81 -24.15
N PHE A 510 -29.90 12.66 -23.41
CA PHE A 510 -29.00 13.75 -23.01
C PHE A 510 -28.37 14.43 -24.23
N GLY A 511 -27.77 13.65 -25.14
CA GLY A 511 -27.17 14.17 -26.37
C GLY A 511 -28.18 14.92 -27.25
N ARG A 512 -29.40 14.38 -27.43
CA ARG A 512 -30.47 15.06 -28.18
C ARG A 512 -30.93 16.35 -27.52
N THR A 513 -30.91 16.41 -26.19
CA THR A 513 -31.24 17.63 -25.44
C THR A 513 -30.16 18.69 -25.65
N ALA A 514 -28.89 18.31 -25.55
CA ALA A 514 -27.75 19.18 -25.87
C ALA A 514 -27.86 19.72 -27.31
N SER A 515 -28.11 18.86 -28.30
CA SER A 515 -28.23 19.26 -29.71
C SER A 515 -29.33 20.30 -29.99
N LYS A 516 -30.44 20.28 -29.23
CA LYS A 516 -31.53 21.26 -29.39
C LYS A 516 -31.16 22.66 -28.89
N LEU A 517 -30.14 22.74 -28.03
CA LEU A 517 -29.72 23.95 -27.34
C LEU A 517 -28.48 24.59 -27.96
N VAL A 518 -27.75 23.86 -28.81
CA VAL A 518 -26.73 24.41 -29.71
C VAL A 518 -27.43 25.37 -30.70
N ARG A 519 -26.90 26.59 -30.84
CA ARG A 519 -27.49 27.64 -31.67
C ARG A 519 -26.54 28.15 -32.75
#